data_AF-A0AAD4MSB0-F1
#
_entry.id   AF-A0AAD4MSB0-F1
#
_cell.length_a   1.000
_cell.length_b   1.000
_cell.length_c   1.000
_cell.angle_alpha   90.00
_cell.angle_beta   90.00
_cell.angle_gamma   90.00
#
_symmetry.space_group_name_H-M   'P 1'
#
loop_
_entity.id
_entity.type
_entity.pdbx_description
1 polymer ?
#
loop_
_entity_poly.entity_id
_entity_poly.type
_entity_poly.pdbx_seq_one_letter_code
_entity_poly.pdbx_strand_id
1 'polypeptide(L)'
;MASNEQFPNNHLQHSQAVGSKGDYESRISHLNQQIRRLNIELSQTRRGNSRLAEEKKNWIAQRAKHNDELFKRERKSIREKLDLERKLDIMKNDYEYLWNQKERYKDKFERTQKENDTLAMKAKKKLGDDSIHSFQISELQRNNKTLREKNEMLNANAKDRANELEASKSSAEKLKTELDCKETELQQLNQKVSKAEDENSELTQQLREIIEKLKETEDHLGRAIVYDATMNCNSHQSQISNLEAEIKKLKEENENLKQECQDLECYRRELGLEKTKKDQLQADFDSLEAVLQESSQKLREVEDENSELVQELETAKSTANDLRAELDNQPAELQICRARMRNAEEECYELSFRIADLEDELAQNERETLRLQKLSNKAESANADLQKAKDAMSRASEERDRLKEELKTAGDSFETAMERIIKLELKLKVQQDKHTEEIDKVKENSVNSLQFKADLELAKVSIEELTIKNKKLADELSAKSAECERVSKLYNESLASQPRNVGKMFMNFPGPSSSKAAAHRNTVDLNATIDLTKTDYDDDMSPSSSKKKKSK
;
A
#
# COMPACT_ATOMS: atom_id res chain seq x y z
N MET A 1 -18.40 -76.98 -31.09
CA MET A 1 -18.19 -75.56 -31.43
C MET A 1 -17.79 -74.85 -30.15
N ALA A 2 -16.66 -74.13 -30.14
CA ALA A 2 -16.24 -73.35 -28.98
C ALA A 2 -16.95 -72.00 -28.98
N SER A 3 -17.51 -71.60 -27.84
CA SER A 3 -18.09 -70.26 -27.64
C SER A 3 -17.15 -69.47 -26.74
N ASN A 4 -16.88 -68.22 -27.10
CA ASN A 4 -15.79 -67.43 -26.54
C ASN A 4 -16.32 -66.51 -25.43
N GLU A 5 -16.14 -66.88 -24.16
CA GLU A 5 -16.61 -66.07 -23.02
C GLU A 5 -15.72 -64.84 -22.80
N GLN A 6 -16.12 -63.72 -23.40
CA GLN A 6 -15.50 -62.42 -23.13
C GLN A 6 -15.92 -61.90 -21.75
N PHE A 7 -15.02 -61.99 -20.77
CA PHE A 7 -15.20 -61.35 -19.47
C PHE A 7 -15.17 -59.82 -19.60
N PRO A 8 -16.17 -59.09 -19.08
CA PRO A 8 -16.14 -57.63 -19.03
C PRO A 8 -15.01 -57.13 -18.11
N ASN A 9 -14.13 -56.28 -18.65
CA ASN A 9 -12.99 -55.76 -17.92
C ASN A 9 -13.41 -54.58 -17.01
N ASN A 10 -13.67 -54.86 -15.73
CA ASN A 10 -14.13 -53.85 -14.76
C ASN A 10 -13.03 -52.84 -14.42
N HIS A 11 -13.04 -51.68 -15.08
CA HIS A 11 -12.26 -50.51 -14.67
C HIS A 11 -12.75 -49.98 -13.30
N LEU A 12 -11.98 -50.23 -12.24
CA LEU A 12 -12.16 -49.54 -10.97
C LEU A 12 -11.73 -48.06 -11.10
N GLN A 13 -12.68 -47.17 -11.35
CA GLN A 13 -12.47 -45.73 -11.12
C GLN A 13 -12.53 -45.45 -9.61
N HIS A 14 -11.40 -45.11 -9.00
CA HIS A 14 -11.35 -44.61 -7.62
C HIS A 14 -11.84 -43.15 -7.56
N SER A 15 -13.15 -42.95 -7.50
CA SER A 15 -13.73 -41.65 -7.15
C SER A 15 -13.51 -41.36 -5.66
N GLN A 16 -12.67 -40.37 -5.33
CA GLN A 16 -12.45 -39.90 -3.96
C GLN A 16 -13.65 -39.07 -3.45
N ALA A 17 -14.76 -39.75 -3.17
CA ALA A 17 -15.91 -39.15 -2.50
C ALA A 17 -15.64 -39.07 -0.99
N VAL A 18 -15.25 -37.89 -0.50
CA VAL A 18 -15.24 -37.57 0.94
C VAL A 18 -16.69 -37.34 1.40
N GLY A 19 -17.49 -38.41 1.38
CA GLY A 19 -18.86 -38.40 1.90
C GLY A 19 -18.87 -38.11 3.40
N SER A 20 -19.91 -37.45 3.89
CA SER A 20 -20.07 -37.28 5.33
C SER A 20 -20.26 -38.64 6.00
N LYS A 21 -19.94 -38.74 7.29
CA LYS A 21 -20.09 -40.01 8.03
C LYS A 21 -21.54 -40.56 7.96
N GLY A 22 -22.53 -39.66 7.91
CA GLY A 22 -23.95 -39.99 7.75
C GLY A 22 -24.31 -40.55 6.37
N ASP A 23 -23.61 -40.17 5.29
CA ASP A 23 -23.84 -40.73 3.95
C ASP A 23 -23.41 -42.20 3.89
N TYR A 24 -22.26 -42.52 4.50
CA TYR A 24 -21.78 -43.89 4.63
C TYR A 24 -22.71 -44.74 5.50
N GLU A 25 -23.13 -44.24 6.67
CA GLU A 25 -24.09 -44.93 7.54
C GLU A 25 -25.45 -45.15 6.84
N SER A 26 -25.95 -44.17 6.08
CA SER A 26 -27.17 -44.29 5.28
C SER A 26 -27.05 -45.32 4.15
N ARG A 27 -25.93 -45.30 3.42
CA ARG A 27 -25.65 -46.24 2.31
C ARG A 27 -25.44 -47.67 2.82
N ILE A 28 -24.79 -47.83 3.98
CA ILE A 28 -24.65 -49.11 4.68
C ILE A 28 -26.02 -49.61 5.17
N SER A 29 -26.87 -48.73 5.70
CA SER A 29 -28.25 -49.08 6.12
C SER A 29 -29.07 -49.57 4.93
N HIS A 30 -29.04 -48.86 3.80
CA HIS A 30 -29.74 -49.25 2.57
C HIS A 30 -29.24 -50.59 2.01
N LEU A 31 -27.92 -50.80 1.92
CA LEU A 31 -27.33 -52.07 1.50
C LEU A 31 -27.74 -53.23 2.43
N ASN A 32 -27.72 -53.01 3.75
CA ASN A 32 -28.23 -54.01 4.70
C ASN A 32 -29.73 -54.32 4.51
N GLN A 33 -30.53 -53.32 4.12
CA GLN A 33 -31.95 -53.52 3.83
C GLN A 33 -32.16 -54.33 2.52
N GLN A 34 -31.37 -54.06 1.48
CA GLN A 34 -31.36 -54.86 0.25
C GLN A 34 -30.92 -56.32 0.52
N ILE A 35 -29.83 -56.51 1.28
CA ILE A 35 -29.34 -57.84 1.69
C ILE A 35 -30.40 -58.61 2.47
N ARG A 36 -31.20 -57.97 3.32
CA ARG A 36 -32.33 -58.60 4.01
C ARG A 36 -33.43 -59.03 3.03
N ARG A 37 -33.81 -58.20 2.04
CA ARG A 37 -34.81 -58.56 1.01
C ARG A 37 -34.34 -59.77 0.17
N LEU A 38 -33.13 -59.71 -0.36
CA LEU A 38 -32.54 -60.80 -1.16
C LEU A 38 -32.43 -62.11 -0.37
N ASN A 39 -32.10 -62.06 0.93
CA ASN A 39 -32.12 -63.26 1.78
C ASN A 39 -33.54 -63.80 2.04
N ILE A 40 -34.55 -62.94 2.18
CA ILE A 40 -35.95 -63.36 2.29
C ILE A 40 -36.39 -64.05 0.98
N GLU A 41 -36.13 -63.44 -0.17
CA GLU A 41 -36.43 -63.98 -1.51
C GLU A 41 -35.72 -65.32 -1.75
N LEU A 42 -34.41 -65.41 -1.48
CA LEU A 42 -33.67 -66.67 -1.55
C LEU A 42 -34.23 -67.74 -0.60
N SER A 43 -34.71 -67.36 0.59
CA SER A 43 -35.36 -68.29 1.52
C SER A 43 -36.75 -68.76 1.04
N GLN A 44 -37.45 -67.93 0.25
CA GLN A 44 -38.73 -68.27 -0.36
C GLN A 44 -38.51 -69.20 -1.56
N THR A 45 -37.59 -68.87 -2.46
CA THR A 45 -37.20 -69.71 -3.61
C THR A 45 -36.67 -71.07 -3.15
N ARG A 46 -35.84 -71.13 -2.10
CA ARG A 46 -35.40 -72.41 -1.50
C ARG A 46 -36.57 -73.23 -0.95
N ARG A 47 -37.56 -72.58 -0.31
CA ARG A 47 -38.79 -73.25 0.18
C ARG A 47 -39.70 -73.72 -0.95
N GLY A 48 -39.84 -72.94 -2.04
CA GLY A 48 -40.56 -73.33 -3.25
C GLY A 48 -39.93 -74.54 -3.93
N ASN A 49 -38.63 -74.50 -4.17
CA ASN A 49 -37.87 -75.63 -4.75
C ASN A 49 -37.93 -76.88 -3.87
N SER A 50 -37.92 -76.72 -2.53
CA SER A 50 -38.10 -77.85 -1.60
C SER A 50 -39.51 -78.45 -1.64
N ARG A 51 -40.56 -77.65 -1.88
CA ARG A 51 -41.93 -78.16 -2.09
C ARG A 51 -42.03 -78.91 -3.42
N LEU A 52 -41.58 -78.31 -4.51
CA LEU A 52 -41.53 -78.95 -5.84
C LEU A 52 -40.75 -80.28 -5.84
N ALA A 53 -39.66 -80.38 -5.08
CA ALA A 53 -38.91 -81.61 -4.93
C ALA A 53 -39.72 -82.71 -4.21
N GLU A 54 -40.42 -82.38 -3.13
CA GLU A 54 -41.24 -83.32 -2.36
C GLU A 54 -42.55 -83.69 -3.10
N GLU A 55 -43.14 -82.75 -3.84
CA GLU A 55 -44.26 -82.99 -4.77
C GLU A 55 -43.86 -83.95 -5.89
N LYS A 56 -42.71 -83.73 -6.54
CA LYS A 56 -42.16 -84.63 -7.56
C LYS A 56 -41.88 -86.03 -7.00
N LYS A 57 -41.35 -86.12 -5.79
CA LYS A 57 -41.09 -87.39 -5.06
C LYS A 57 -42.41 -88.11 -4.73
N ASN A 58 -43.44 -87.39 -4.29
CA ASN A 58 -44.77 -87.93 -4.05
C ASN A 58 -45.43 -88.45 -5.34
N TRP A 59 -45.32 -87.71 -6.45
CA TRP A 59 -45.82 -88.14 -7.75
C TRP A 59 -45.12 -89.41 -8.26
N ILE A 60 -43.79 -89.50 -8.11
CA ILE A 60 -43.02 -90.72 -8.41
C ILE A 60 -43.51 -91.90 -7.55
N ALA A 61 -43.72 -91.69 -6.25
CA ALA A 61 -44.22 -92.72 -5.34
C ALA A 61 -45.66 -93.18 -5.65
N GLN A 62 -46.54 -92.26 -6.04
CA GLN A 62 -47.90 -92.59 -6.51
C GLN A 62 -47.87 -93.38 -7.82
N ARG A 63 -47.05 -92.96 -8.80
CA ARG A 63 -46.91 -93.65 -10.08
C ARG A 63 -46.29 -95.04 -9.94
N ALA A 64 -45.34 -95.21 -9.02
CA ALA A 64 -44.80 -96.52 -8.66
C ALA A 64 -45.88 -97.45 -8.09
N LYS A 65 -46.69 -96.98 -7.13
CA LYS A 65 -47.81 -97.75 -6.56
C LYS A 65 -48.85 -98.17 -7.62
N HIS A 66 -49.19 -97.25 -8.54
CA HIS A 66 -50.13 -97.54 -9.62
C HIS A 66 -49.61 -98.62 -10.59
N ASN A 67 -48.34 -98.53 -11.00
CA ASN A 67 -47.69 -99.56 -11.81
C ASN A 67 -47.66 -100.92 -11.09
N ASP A 68 -47.35 -100.93 -9.79
CA ASP A 68 -47.37 -102.12 -8.94
C ASP A 68 -48.75 -102.79 -8.90
N GLU A 69 -49.84 -102.00 -8.87
CA GLU A 69 -51.20 -102.52 -8.96
C GLU A 69 -51.54 -103.07 -10.34
N LEU A 70 -51.13 -102.40 -11.43
CA LEU A 70 -51.29 -102.92 -12.79
C LEU A 70 -50.58 -104.28 -12.94
N PHE A 71 -49.31 -104.38 -12.54
CA PHE A 71 -48.56 -105.64 -12.57
C PHE A 71 -49.19 -106.73 -11.67
N LYS A 72 -49.82 -106.37 -10.53
CA LYS A 72 -50.57 -107.33 -9.70
C LYS A 72 -51.83 -107.84 -10.42
N ARG A 73 -52.56 -106.98 -11.15
CA ARG A 73 -53.74 -107.34 -11.95
C ARG A 73 -53.35 -108.22 -13.15
N GLU A 74 -52.30 -107.87 -13.89
CA GLU A 74 -51.75 -108.69 -14.98
C GLU A 74 -51.31 -110.07 -14.48
N ARG A 75 -50.50 -110.14 -13.41
CA ARG A 75 -50.07 -111.41 -12.80
C ARG A 75 -51.23 -112.20 -12.20
N LYS A 76 -52.40 -111.61 -11.95
CA LYS A 76 -53.62 -112.35 -11.60
C LYS A 76 -54.25 -112.95 -12.87
N SER A 77 -54.54 -112.13 -13.87
CA SER A 77 -55.11 -112.54 -15.15
C SER A 77 -54.30 -113.65 -15.85
N ILE A 78 -52.97 -113.54 -15.87
CA ILE A 78 -52.07 -114.57 -16.45
C ILE A 78 -52.21 -115.91 -15.71
N ARG A 79 -52.35 -115.90 -14.37
CA ARG A 79 -52.55 -117.14 -13.59
C ARG A 79 -53.93 -117.74 -13.84
N GLU A 80 -54.96 -116.91 -13.96
CA GLU A 80 -56.33 -117.35 -14.28
C GLU A 80 -56.39 -117.95 -15.70
N LYS A 81 -55.69 -117.36 -16.69
CA LYS A 81 -55.56 -117.93 -18.04
C LYS A 81 -54.84 -119.28 -18.05
N LEU A 82 -53.71 -119.41 -17.34
CA LEU A 82 -52.96 -120.67 -17.23
C LEU A 82 -53.75 -121.78 -16.51
N ASP A 83 -54.59 -121.44 -15.55
CA ASP A 83 -55.47 -122.39 -14.86
C ASP A 83 -56.63 -122.85 -15.76
N LEU A 84 -57.20 -121.95 -16.57
CA LEU A 84 -58.19 -122.28 -17.61
C LEU A 84 -57.59 -123.17 -18.71
N GLU A 85 -56.36 -122.88 -19.16
CA GLU A 85 -55.65 -123.71 -20.16
C GLU A 85 -55.42 -125.13 -19.63
N ARG A 86 -54.98 -125.29 -18.37
CA ARG A 86 -54.84 -126.60 -17.71
C ARG A 86 -56.15 -127.36 -17.61
N LYS A 87 -57.24 -126.68 -17.23
CA LYS A 87 -58.58 -127.28 -17.18
C LYS A 87 -59.05 -127.74 -18.56
N LEU A 88 -58.76 -126.95 -19.60
CA LEU A 88 -59.11 -127.28 -20.98
C LEU A 88 -58.32 -128.49 -21.51
N ASP A 89 -57.05 -128.64 -21.15
CA ASP A 89 -56.28 -129.84 -21.50
C ASP A 89 -56.70 -131.09 -20.71
N ILE A 90 -57.11 -130.96 -19.44
CA ILE A 90 -57.75 -132.06 -18.69
C ILE A 90 -59.04 -132.51 -19.40
N MET A 91 -59.92 -131.57 -19.77
CA MET A 91 -61.17 -131.88 -20.48
C MET A 91 -60.94 -132.54 -21.85
N LYS A 92 -59.86 -132.21 -22.58
CA LYS A 92 -59.47 -132.93 -23.81
C LYS A 92 -59.12 -134.39 -23.52
N ASN A 93 -58.29 -134.64 -22.52
CA ASN A 93 -57.86 -135.99 -22.15
C ASN A 93 -59.05 -136.85 -21.68
N ASP A 94 -59.96 -136.27 -20.90
CA ASP A 94 -61.20 -136.94 -20.47
C ASP A 94 -62.13 -137.24 -21.66
N TYR A 95 -62.27 -136.29 -22.60
CA TYR A 95 -63.05 -136.51 -23.83
C TYR A 95 -62.46 -137.61 -24.71
N GLU A 96 -61.13 -137.62 -24.90
CA GLU A 96 -60.43 -138.66 -25.66
C GLU A 96 -60.53 -140.04 -24.98
N TYR A 97 -60.47 -140.09 -23.64
CA TYR A 97 -60.71 -141.32 -22.88
C TYR A 97 -62.15 -141.83 -23.06
N LEU A 98 -63.16 -140.96 -22.96
CA LEU A 98 -64.57 -141.31 -23.14
C LEU A 98 -64.90 -141.72 -24.58
N TRP A 99 -64.26 -141.09 -25.57
CA TRP A 99 -64.36 -141.49 -26.98
C TRP A 99 -63.82 -142.91 -27.20
N ASN A 100 -62.64 -143.21 -26.65
CA ASN A 100 -62.03 -144.55 -26.71
C ASN A 100 -62.81 -145.61 -25.92
N GLN A 101 -63.49 -145.25 -24.83
CA GLN A 101 -64.46 -146.11 -24.13
C GLN A 101 -65.66 -146.45 -25.03
N LYS A 102 -66.30 -145.44 -25.63
CA LYS A 102 -67.49 -145.59 -26.48
C LYS A 102 -67.26 -146.59 -27.62
N GLU A 103 -66.16 -146.45 -28.34
CA GLU A 103 -65.92 -147.29 -29.52
C GLU A 103 -65.62 -148.75 -29.14
N ARG A 104 -64.98 -148.99 -27.98
CA ARG A 104 -64.82 -150.36 -27.41
C ARG A 104 -66.14 -151.03 -27.05
N TYR A 105 -67.15 -150.27 -26.60
CA TYR A 105 -68.49 -150.82 -26.32
C TYR A 105 -69.24 -151.19 -27.60
N LYS A 106 -69.15 -150.36 -28.64
CA LYS A 106 -69.71 -150.64 -29.97
C LYS A 106 -69.11 -151.92 -30.57
N ASP A 107 -67.78 -152.03 -30.54
CA ASP A 107 -67.02 -153.22 -30.97
C ASP A 107 -67.45 -154.52 -30.27
N LYS A 108 -67.86 -154.42 -29.00
CA LYS A 108 -68.32 -155.56 -28.19
C LYS A 108 -69.77 -155.93 -28.53
N PHE A 109 -70.64 -154.94 -28.71
CA PHE A 109 -72.05 -155.13 -29.09
C PHE A 109 -72.20 -155.84 -30.44
N GLU A 110 -71.45 -155.38 -31.46
CA GLU A 110 -71.48 -155.95 -32.82
C GLU A 110 -71.01 -157.42 -32.89
N ARG A 111 -70.21 -157.89 -31.93
CA ARG A 111 -69.81 -159.31 -31.82
C ARG A 111 -70.94 -160.14 -31.24
N THR A 112 -71.49 -159.72 -30.09
CA THR A 112 -72.55 -160.46 -29.39
C THR A 112 -73.83 -160.63 -30.22
N GLN A 113 -74.14 -159.69 -31.12
CA GLN A 113 -75.31 -159.83 -32.00
C GLN A 113 -75.11 -160.95 -33.04
N LYS A 114 -73.93 -161.04 -33.67
CA LYS A 114 -73.59 -162.09 -34.66
C LYS A 114 -73.58 -163.51 -34.05
N GLU A 115 -73.20 -163.63 -32.78
CA GLU A 115 -73.24 -164.92 -32.06
C GLU A 115 -74.68 -165.42 -31.86
N ASN A 116 -75.61 -164.53 -31.48
CA ASN A 116 -77.03 -164.89 -31.30
C ASN A 116 -77.70 -165.34 -32.61
N ASP A 117 -77.47 -164.63 -33.71
CA ASP A 117 -78.00 -165.02 -35.04
C ASP A 117 -77.52 -166.42 -35.46
N THR A 118 -76.27 -166.75 -35.11
CA THR A 118 -75.65 -168.06 -35.39
C THR A 118 -76.26 -169.20 -34.55
N LEU A 119 -76.76 -168.89 -33.35
CA LEU A 119 -77.46 -169.86 -32.48
C LEU A 119 -78.92 -170.07 -32.94
N ALA A 120 -79.63 -169.01 -33.32
CA ALA A 120 -80.99 -169.07 -33.84
C ALA A 120 -81.12 -169.99 -35.07
N MET A 121 -80.13 -169.95 -35.97
CA MET A 121 -80.02 -170.85 -37.13
C MET A 121 -79.95 -172.35 -36.75
N LYS A 122 -79.34 -172.70 -35.61
CA LYS A 122 -79.12 -174.11 -35.21
C LYS A 122 -80.35 -174.75 -34.57
N ALA A 123 -81.22 -173.97 -33.93
CA ALA A 123 -82.41 -174.48 -33.24
C ALA A 123 -83.49 -175.01 -34.19
N LYS A 124 -83.61 -174.48 -35.41
CA LYS A 124 -84.72 -174.75 -36.36
C LYS A 124 -84.64 -176.09 -37.12
N LYS A 125 -83.73 -177.02 -36.79
CA LYS A 125 -83.41 -178.19 -37.64
C LYS A 125 -83.73 -179.58 -37.05
N LYS A 126 -84.50 -179.70 -35.95
CA LYS A 126 -84.88 -181.00 -35.36
C LYS A 126 -86.22 -180.96 -34.62
N LEU A 127 -87.23 -181.67 -35.14
CA LEU A 127 -88.15 -182.63 -34.47
C LEU A 127 -89.52 -182.74 -35.18
N GLY A 128 -90.17 -183.89 -34.95
CA GLY A 128 -91.48 -184.29 -35.48
C GLY A 128 -91.41 -185.44 -36.49
N ASP A 129 -92.30 -186.44 -36.48
CA ASP A 129 -93.27 -186.87 -35.43
C ASP A 129 -93.74 -188.32 -35.72
N ASP A 130 -94.86 -188.77 -35.11
CA ASP A 130 -95.60 -190.04 -35.34
C ASP A 130 -94.94 -191.34 -34.77
N SER A 131 -95.65 -192.45 -34.48
CA SER A 131 -97.00 -192.87 -34.91
C SER A 131 -97.77 -193.74 -33.88
N ILE A 132 -98.99 -193.30 -33.52
CA ILE A 132 -100.28 -194.01 -33.66
C ILE A 132 -100.25 -195.55 -33.53
N HIS A 133 -100.54 -196.11 -32.35
CA HIS A 133 -101.86 -196.56 -31.85
C HIS A 133 -102.48 -197.81 -32.51
N SER A 134 -102.72 -198.86 -31.69
CA SER A 134 -103.83 -199.83 -31.88
C SER A 134 -104.54 -200.24 -30.57
N PHE A 135 -104.11 -199.74 -29.41
CA PHE A 135 -104.75 -199.93 -28.10
C PHE A 135 -106.06 -199.12 -27.93
N GLN A 136 -106.44 -198.37 -28.97
CA GLN A 136 -107.37 -197.24 -28.93
C GLN A 136 -108.75 -197.52 -28.36
N ILE A 137 -109.34 -198.72 -28.48
CA ILE A 137 -110.76 -198.91 -28.10
C ILE A 137 -110.97 -198.92 -26.58
N SER A 138 -110.10 -199.61 -25.84
CA SER A 138 -110.08 -199.54 -24.37
C SER A 138 -109.47 -198.22 -23.87
N GLU A 139 -108.54 -197.65 -24.65
CA GLU A 139 -107.99 -196.33 -24.39
C GLU A 139 -109.08 -195.24 -24.51
N LEU A 140 -109.97 -195.30 -25.49
CA LEU A 140 -111.01 -194.32 -25.79
C LEU A 140 -112.03 -194.13 -24.66
N GLN A 141 -112.30 -195.18 -23.87
CA GLN A 141 -113.17 -195.06 -22.69
C GLN A 141 -112.44 -194.41 -21.51
N ARG A 142 -111.17 -194.77 -21.27
CA ARG A 142 -110.32 -194.09 -20.29
C ARG A 142 -110.13 -192.63 -20.68
N ASN A 143 -109.76 -192.39 -21.93
CA ASN A 143 -109.62 -191.08 -22.55
C ASN A 143 -110.94 -190.31 -22.52
N ASN A 144 -112.13 -190.91 -22.60
CA ASN A 144 -113.39 -190.16 -22.41
C ASN A 144 -113.51 -189.58 -20.99
N LYS A 145 -113.11 -190.32 -19.95
CA LYS A 145 -113.04 -189.80 -18.57
C LYS A 145 -111.96 -188.73 -18.45
N THR A 146 -110.75 -189.01 -18.94
CA THR A 146 -109.63 -188.04 -18.98
C THR A 146 -109.94 -186.81 -19.83
N LEU A 147 -110.82 -186.91 -20.84
CA LEU A 147 -111.27 -185.79 -21.69
C LEU A 147 -112.37 -184.97 -21.01
N ARG A 148 -113.20 -185.57 -20.15
CA ARG A 148 -114.10 -184.79 -19.28
C ARG A 148 -113.30 -184.04 -18.22
N GLU A 149 -112.38 -184.70 -17.54
CA GLU A 149 -111.46 -184.09 -16.57
C GLU A 149 -110.57 -183.02 -17.22
N LYS A 150 -110.06 -183.27 -18.45
CA LYS A 150 -109.38 -182.24 -19.25
C LYS A 150 -110.31 -181.14 -19.72
N ASN A 151 -111.57 -181.40 -20.09
CA ASN A 151 -112.52 -180.34 -20.47
C ASN A 151 -112.94 -179.50 -19.26
N GLU A 152 -113.02 -180.07 -18.07
CA GLU A 152 -113.24 -179.34 -16.82
C GLU A 152 -112.01 -178.48 -16.48
N MET A 153 -110.79 -179.02 -16.58
CA MET A 153 -109.55 -178.24 -16.45
C MET A 153 -109.36 -177.20 -17.56
N LEU A 154 -109.81 -177.47 -18.80
CA LEU A 154 -109.76 -176.52 -19.92
C LEU A 154 -110.81 -175.43 -19.77
N ASN A 155 -112.00 -175.74 -19.25
CA ASN A 155 -113.01 -174.74 -18.90
C ASN A 155 -112.58 -173.89 -17.70
N ALA A 156 -111.92 -174.49 -16.70
CA ALA A 156 -111.28 -173.75 -15.61
C ALA A 156 -110.18 -172.82 -16.16
N ASN A 157 -109.19 -173.35 -16.88
CA ASN A 157 -108.13 -172.57 -17.52
C ASN A 157 -108.67 -171.52 -18.51
N ALA A 158 -109.78 -171.77 -19.21
CA ALA A 158 -110.41 -170.79 -20.11
C ALA A 158 -111.14 -169.69 -19.34
N LYS A 159 -111.79 -170.03 -18.21
CA LYS A 159 -112.39 -169.06 -17.29
C LYS A 159 -111.31 -168.22 -16.59
N ASP A 160 -110.24 -168.83 -16.13
CA ASP A 160 -109.13 -168.14 -15.48
C ASP A 160 -108.38 -167.27 -16.49
N ARG A 161 -108.13 -167.74 -17.72
CA ARG A 161 -107.63 -166.89 -18.81
C ARG A 161 -108.60 -165.78 -19.22
N ALA A 162 -109.92 -165.98 -19.12
CA ALA A 162 -110.88 -164.90 -19.33
C ALA A 162 -110.80 -163.86 -18.20
N ASN A 163 -110.63 -164.29 -16.96
CA ASN A 163 -110.40 -163.39 -15.81
C ASN A 163 -109.06 -162.63 -15.94
N GLU A 164 -107.98 -163.32 -16.33
CA GLU A 164 -106.66 -162.72 -16.64
C GLU A 164 -106.77 -161.72 -17.79
N LEU A 165 -107.50 -162.05 -18.86
CA LEU A 165 -107.73 -161.17 -20.00
C LEU A 165 -108.53 -159.93 -19.60
N GLU A 166 -109.58 -160.06 -18.77
CA GLU A 166 -110.37 -158.92 -18.30
C GLU A 166 -109.59 -158.04 -17.32
N ALA A 167 -108.78 -158.65 -16.44
CA ALA A 167 -107.84 -157.91 -15.59
C ALA A 167 -106.76 -157.19 -16.43
N SER A 168 -106.28 -157.83 -17.51
CA SER A 168 -105.32 -157.25 -18.45
C SER A 168 -105.93 -156.09 -19.23
N LYS A 169 -107.18 -156.21 -19.73
CA LYS A 169 -107.94 -155.09 -20.31
C LYS A 169 -108.09 -153.94 -19.31
N SER A 170 -108.57 -154.20 -18.09
CA SER A 170 -108.75 -153.16 -17.06
C SER A 170 -107.43 -152.47 -16.69
N SER A 171 -106.31 -153.21 -16.71
CA SER A 171 -104.96 -152.66 -16.55
C SER A 171 -104.56 -151.79 -17.75
N ALA A 172 -104.81 -152.25 -18.97
CA ALA A 172 -104.53 -151.51 -20.21
C ALA A 172 -105.40 -150.24 -20.34
N GLU A 173 -106.66 -150.27 -19.90
CA GLU A 173 -107.54 -149.09 -19.85
C GLU A 173 -107.04 -148.07 -18.83
N LYS A 174 -106.61 -148.51 -17.64
CA LYS A 174 -105.97 -147.61 -16.65
C LYS A 174 -104.70 -146.98 -17.20
N LEU A 175 -103.78 -147.79 -17.73
CA LEU A 175 -102.54 -147.32 -18.35
C LEU A 175 -102.82 -146.37 -19.52
N LYS A 176 -103.89 -146.59 -20.29
CA LYS A 176 -104.34 -145.65 -21.31
C LYS A 176 -104.80 -144.34 -20.69
N THR A 177 -105.67 -144.35 -19.67
CA THR A 177 -106.11 -143.10 -19.02
C THR A 177 -104.98 -142.34 -18.33
N GLU A 178 -103.97 -143.05 -17.81
CA GLU A 178 -102.74 -142.45 -17.29
C GLU A 178 -101.89 -141.83 -18.41
N LEU A 179 -101.76 -142.51 -19.55
CA LEU A 179 -101.05 -142.00 -20.73
C LEU A 179 -101.75 -140.77 -21.33
N ASP A 180 -103.07 -140.84 -21.55
CA ASP A 180 -103.90 -139.73 -22.03
C ASP A 180 -103.76 -138.51 -21.10
N CYS A 181 -103.79 -138.74 -19.77
CA CYS A 181 -103.56 -137.71 -18.76
C CYS A 181 -102.14 -137.09 -18.87
N LYS A 182 -101.09 -137.93 -18.95
CA LYS A 182 -99.71 -137.47 -19.08
C LYS A 182 -99.43 -136.76 -20.40
N GLU A 183 -100.13 -137.10 -21.48
CA GLU A 183 -100.07 -136.34 -22.72
C GLU A 183 -100.63 -134.92 -22.52
N THR A 184 -101.78 -134.77 -21.83
CA THR A 184 -102.32 -133.43 -21.54
C THR A 184 -101.44 -132.61 -20.59
N GLU A 185 -100.77 -133.22 -19.61
CA GLU A 185 -99.76 -132.56 -18.78
C GLU A 185 -98.57 -132.06 -19.62
N LEU A 186 -98.05 -132.89 -20.53
CA LEU A 186 -96.95 -132.52 -21.43
C LEU A 186 -97.36 -131.41 -22.41
N GLN A 187 -98.57 -131.45 -22.97
CA GLN A 187 -99.10 -130.37 -23.81
C GLN A 187 -99.19 -129.03 -23.03
N GLN A 188 -99.66 -129.05 -21.79
CA GLN A 188 -99.71 -127.86 -20.93
C GLN A 188 -98.30 -127.34 -20.54
N LEU A 189 -97.34 -128.25 -20.30
CA LEU A 189 -95.95 -127.87 -20.01
C LEU A 189 -95.29 -127.24 -21.24
N ASN A 190 -95.46 -127.82 -22.43
CA ASN A 190 -94.94 -127.26 -23.67
C ASN A 190 -95.52 -125.87 -23.96
N GLN A 191 -96.82 -125.65 -23.70
CA GLN A 191 -97.42 -124.31 -23.82
C GLN A 191 -96.85 -123.29 -22.81
N LYS A 192 -96.46 -123.73 -21.60
CA LYS A 192 -95.80 -122.87 -20.61
C LYS A 192 -94.35 -122.57 -21.00
N VAL A 193 -93.62 -123.55 -21.53
CA VAL A 193 -92.25 -123.37 -22.05
C VAL A 193 -92.26 -122.38 -23.21
N SER A 194 -93.11 -122.57 -24.23
CA SER A 194 -93.24 -121.65 -25.37
C SER A 194 -93.48 -120.21 -24.92
N LYS A 195 -94.40 -119.98 -23.97
CA LYS A 195 -94.65 -118.63 -23.43
C LYS A 195 -93.45 -118.03 -22.70
N ALA A 196 -92.74 -118.84 -21.91
CA ALA A 196 -91.52 -118.39 -21.24
C ALA A 196 -90.37 -118.12 -22.23
N GLU A 197 -90.32 -118.83 -23.36
CA GLU A 197 -89.38 -118.57 -24.46
C GLU A 197 -89.74 -117.27 -25.20
N ASP A 198 -91.02 -117.01 -25.46
CA ASP A 198 -91.52 -115.75 -26.03
C ASP A 198 -91.23 -114.56 -25.10
N GLU A 199 -91.58 -114.65 -23.82
CA GLU A 199 -91.32 -113.63 -22.78
C GLU A 199 -89.80 -113.35 -22.65
N ASN A 200 -88.97 -114.39 -22.64
CA ASN A 200 -87.51 -114.25 -22.59
C ASN A 200 -86.92 -113.64 -23.87
N SER A 201 -87.51 -113.93 -25.04
CA SER A 201 -87.16 -113.32 -26.32
C SER A 201 -87.46 -111.82 -26.31
N GLU A 202 -88.65 -111.42 -25.82
CA GLU A 202 -89.04 -110.01 -25.68
C GLU A 202 -88.11 -109.27 -24.70
N LEU A 203 -87.87 -109.82 -23.50
CA LEU A 203 -86.93 -109.26 -22.53
C LEU A 203 -85.51 -109.14 -23.12
N THR A 204 -85.07 -110.11 -23.92
CA THR A 204 -83.78 -110.07 -24.63
C THR A 204 -83.76 -109.01 -25.74
N GLN A 205 -84.89 -108.64 -26.33
CA GLN A 205 -84.98 -107.47 -27.21
C GLN A 205 -84.95 -106.16 -26.40
N GLN A 206 -85.79 -106.03 -25.37
CA GLN A 206 -85.85 -104.83 -24.52
C GLN A 206 -84.47 -104.50 -23.91
N LEU A 207 -83.72 -105.50 -23.44
CA LEU A 207 -82.35 -105.33 -22.95
C LEU A 207 -81.39 -104.83 -24.04
N ARG A 208 -81.49 -105.32 -25.28
CA ARG A 208 -80.68 -104.82 -26.41
C ARG A 208 -80.99 -103.36 -26.72
N GLU A 209 -82.26 -102.97 -26.74
CA GLU A 209 -82.67 -101.59 -26.96
C GLU A 209 -82.21 -100.64 -25.83
N ILE A 210 -82.23 -101.09 -24.58
CA ILE A 210 -81.70 -100.33 -23.44
C ILE A 210 -80.18 -100.18 -23.54
N ILE A 211 -79.46 -101.25 -23.90
CA ILE A 211 -78.00 -101.21 -24.10
C ILE A 211 -77.62 -100.22 -25.22
N GLU A 212 -78.36 -100.20 -26.34
CA GLU A 212 -78.04 -99.26 -27.42
C GLU A 212 -78.32 -97.80 -27.03
N LYS A 213 -79.47 -97.53 -26.39
CA LYS A 213 -79.79 -96.19 -25.85
C LYS A 213 -78.76 -95.73 -24.81
N LEU A 214 -78.24 -96.63 -23.98
CA LEU A 214 -77.16 -96.33 -23.03
C LEU A 214 -75.88 -95.94 -23.75
N LYS A 215 -75.43 -96.71 -24.76
CA LYS A 215 -74.29 -96.31 -25.61
C LYS A 215 -74.53 -94.95 -26.23
N GLU A 216 -75.67 -94.71 -26.88
CA GLU A 216 -76.00 -93.42 -27.49
C GLU A 216 -75.84 -92.27 -26.48
N THR A 217 -76.35 -92.43 -25.25
CA THR A 217 -76.17 -91.40 -24.20
C THR A 217 -74.72 -91.25 -23.72
N GLU A 218 -73.95 -92.33 -23.58
CA GLU A 218 -72.52 -92.28 -23.24
C GLU A 218 -71.72 -91.56 -24.33
N ASP A 219 -72.01 -91.87 -25.60
CA ASP A 219 -71.41 -91.29 -26.80
C ASP A 219 -71.77 -89.80 -26.94
N HIS A 220 -73.02 -89.42 -26.63
CA HIS A 220 -73.45 -88.02 -26.59
C HIS A 220 -72.85 -87.22 -25.43
N LEU A 221 -72.76 -87.80 -24.23
CA LEU A 221 -72.11 -87.17 -23.08
C LEU A 221 -70.61 -87.02 -23.32
N GLY A 222 -69.95 -88.04 -23.89
CA GLY A 222 -68.54 -87.99 -24.29
C GLY A 222 -68.28 -86.87 -25.30
N ARG A 223 -69.11 -86.78 -26.36
CA ARG A 223 -69.04 -85.67 -27.34
C ARG A 223 -69.25 -84.31 -26.69
N ALA A 224 -70.25 -84.15 -25.81
CA ALA A 224 -70.54 -82.88 -25.14
C ALA A 224 -69.39 -82.44 -24.23
N ILE A 225 -68.91 -83.34 -23.35
CA ILE A 225 -67.80 -83.07 -22.43
C ILE A 225 -66.51 -82.72 -23.21
N VAL A 226 -66.21 -83.43 -24.30
CA VAL A 226 -65.06 -83.11 -25.16
C VAL A 226 -65.22 -81.76 -25.86
N TYR A 227 -66.43 -81.43 -26.35
CA TYR A 227 -66.70 -80.14 -27.00
C TYR A 227 -66.56 -78.98 -26.02
N ASP A 228 -67.20 -79.05 -24.85
CA ASP A 228 -67.15 -78.02 -23.83
C ASP A 228 -65.71 -77.85 -23.28
N ALA A 229 -64.99 -78.95 -23.04
CA ALA A 229 -63.58 -78.90 -22.66
C ALA A 229 -62.73 -78.24 -23.76
N THR A 230 -62.97 -78.57 -25.03
CA THR A 230 -62.24 -77.97 -26.18
C THR A 230 -62.53 -76.48 -26.30
N MET A 231 -63.78 -76.05 -26.17
CA MET A 231 -64.14 -74.63 -26.25
C MET A 231 -63.60 -73.83 -25.06
N ASN A 232 -63.64 -74.38 -23.84
CA ASN A 232 -63.03 -73.75 -22.68
C ASN A 232 -61.50 -73.66 -22.81
N CYS A 233 -60.83 -74.71 -23.30
CA CYS A 233 -59.40 -74.68 -23.61
C CYS A 233 -59.04 -73.61 -24.66
N ASN A 234 -59.80 -73.53 -25.76
CA ASN A 234 -59.59 -72.52 -26.80
C ASN A 234 -59.83 -71.08 -26.28
N SER A 235 -60.84 -70.89 -25.42
CA SER A 235 -61.13 -69.63 -24.75
C SER A 235 -59.97 -69.21 -23.83
N HIS A 236 -59.53 -70.10 -22.94
CA HIS A 236 -58.39 -69.83 -22.06
C HIS A 236 -57.08 -69.62 -22.83
N GLN A 237 -56.83 -70.37 -23.91
CA GLN A 237 -55.66 -70.17 -24.76
C GLN A 237 -55.68 -68.78 -25.42
N SER A 238 -56.85 -68.31 -25.86
CA SER A 238 -57.02 -66.97 -26.41
C SER A 238 -56.80 -65.88 -25.36
N GLN A 239 -57.28 -66.09 -24.12
CA GLN A 239 -57.00 -65.20 -22.99
C GLN A 239 -55.51 -65.14 -22.64
N ILE A 240 -54.82 -66.28 -22.63
CA ILE A 240 -53.38 -66.37 -22.40
C ILE A 240 -52.62 -65.56 -23.46
N SER A 241 -52.89 -65.78 -24.75
CA SER A 241 -52.18 -65.05 -25.82
C SER A 241 -52.47 -63.54 -25.82
N ASN A 242 -53.66 -63.10 -25.39
CA ASN A 242 -53.95 -61.68 -25.16
C ASN A 242 -53.11 -61.10 -24.00
N LEU A 243 -53.03 -61.81 -22.87
CA LEU A 243 -52.22 -61.40 -21.72
C LEU A 243 -50.72 -61.42 -22.02
N GLU A 244 -50.23 -62.36 -22.84
CA GLU A 244 -48.84 -62.40 -23.32
C GLU A 244 -48.52 -61.17 -24.19
N ALA A 245 -49.44 -60.75 -25.06
CA ALA A 245 -49.30 -59.54 -25.86
C ALA A 245 -49.32 -58.25 -25.01
N GLU A 246 -50.19 -58.18 -24.00
CA GLU A 246 -50.25 -57.06 -23.05
C GLU A 246 -48.96 -56.98 -22.21
N ILE A 247 -48.49 -58.10 -21.66
CA ILE A 247 -47.22 -58.20 -20.93
C ILE A 247 -46.03 -57.79 -21.81
N LYS A 248 -46.05 -58.12 -23.12
CA LYS A 248 -45.03 -57.66 -24.06
C LYS A 248 -45.08 -56.13 -24.22
N LYS A 249 -46.26 -55.56 -24.51
CA LYS A 249 -46.42 -54.10 -24.66
C LYS A 249 -45.97 -53.34 -23.41
N LEU A 250 -46.38 -53.80 -22.22
CA LEU A 250 -46.02 -53.17 -20.95
C LEU A 250 -44.50 -53.22 -20.66
N LYS A 251 -43.78 -54.23 -21.16
CA LYS A 251 -42.31 -54.26 -21.07
C LYS A 251 -41.65 -53.25 -22.01
N GLU A 252 -42.15 -53.13 -23.24
CA GLU A 252 -41.67 -52.15 -24.22
C GLU A 252 -41.91 -50.72 -23.71
N GLU A 253 -43.08 -50.45 -23.12
CA GLU A 253 -43.43 -49.17 -22.49
C GLU A 253 -42.55 -48.85 -21.26
N ASN A 254 -42.23 -49.85 -20.43
CA ASN A 254 -41.37 -49.68 -19.25
C ASN A 254 -39.91 -49.37 -19.62
N GLU A 255 -39.33 -50.07 -20.60
CA GLU A 255 -37.97 -49.77 -21.09
C GLU A 255 -37.90 -48.41 -21.78
N ASN A 256 -38.95 -47.97 -22.49
CA ASN A 256 -39.03 -46.61 -23.04
C ASN A 256 -39.03 -45.53 -21.94
N LEU A 257 -39.89 -45.66 -20.91
CA LEU A 257 -39.92 -44.73 -19.77
C LEU A 257 -38.60 -44.70 -18.99
N LYS A 258 -37.93 -45.84 -18.90
CA LYS A 258 -36.60 -46.00 -18.29
C LYS A 258 -35.48 -45.35 -19.12
N GLN A 259 -35.63 -45.26 -20.44
CA GLN A 259 -34.74 -44.47 -21.30
C GLN A 259 -35.01 -42.97 -21.12
N GLU A 260 -36.26 -42.54 -21.18
CA GLU A 260 -36.67 -41.14 -20.95
C GLU A 260 -36.16 -40.62 -19.59
N CYS A 261 -36.22 -41.44 -18.54
CA CYS A 261 -35.64 -41.10 -17.24
C CYS A 261 -34.11 -40.88 -17.29
N GLN A 262 -33.36 -41.69 -18.05
CA GLN A 262 -31.91 -41.51 -18.21
C GLN A 262 -31.58 -40.23 -18.99
N ASP A 263 -32.36 -39.93 -20.03
CA ASP A 263 -32.20 -38.74 -20.87
C ASP A 263 -32.50 -37.47 -20.06
N LEU A 264 -33.56 -37.49 -19.24
CA LEU A 264 -33.87 -36.42 -18.27
C LEU A 264 -32.79 -36.27 -17.18
N GLU A 265 -32.17 -37.36 -16.72
CA GLU A 265 -31.03 -37.26 -15.80
C GLU A 265 -29.76 -36.69 -16.46
N CYS A 266 -29.55 -36.92 -17.76
CA CYS A 266 -28.50 -36.27 -18.55
C CYS A 266 -28.78 -34.78 -18.68
N TYR A 267 -29.98 -34.39 -19.09
CA TYR A 267 -30.39 -32.99 -19.19
C TYR A 267 -30.28 -32.25 -17.85
N ARG A 268 -30.65 -32.89 -16.73
CA ARG A 268 -30.46 -32.34 -15.37
C ARG A 268 -28.98 -32.12 -15.03
N ARG A 269 -28.07 -32.99 -15.49
CA ARG A 269 -26.62 -32.82 -15.31
C ARG A 269 -26.08 -31.65 -16.15
N GLU A 270 -26.52 -31.53 -17.40
CA GLU A 270 -26.16 -30.43 -18.30
C GLU A 270 -26.65 -29.07 -17.77
N LEU A 271 -27.90 -28.98 -17.30
CA LEU A 271 -28.45 -27.78 -16.65
C LEU A 271 -27.65 -27.39 -15.40
N GLY A 272 -27.14 -28.36 -14.65
CA GLY A 272 -26.24 -28.14 -13.52
C GLY A 272 -24.90 -27.51 -13.95
N LEU A 273 -24.32 -27.98 -15.06
CA LEU A 273 -23.08 -27.44 -15.62
C LEU A 273 -23.28 -26.01 -16.17
N GLU A 274 -24.38 -25.75 -16.88
CA GLU A 274 -24.72 -24.39 -17.33
C GLU A 274 -24.96 -23.43 -16.17
N LYS A 275 -25.55 -23.91 -15.06
CA LYS A 275 -25.61 -23.11 -13.83
C LYS A 275 -24.20 -22.77 -13.33
N THR A 276 -23.29 -23.75 -13.22
CA THR A 276 -21.91 -23.44 -12.76
C THR A 276 -21.15 -22.52 -13.72
N LYS A 277 -21.41 -22.57 -15.03
CA LYS A 277 -20.86 -21.60 -15.99
C LYS A 277 -21.43 -20.20 -15.76
N LYS A 278 -22.73 -20.06 -15.51
CA LYS A 278 -23.35 -18.78 -15.15
C LYS A 278 -22.75 -18.21 -13.86
N ASP A 279 -22.64 -19.05 -12.83
CA ASP A 279 -22.13 -18.64 -11.52
C ASP A 279 -20.65 -18.20 -11.64
N GLN A 280 -19.84 -18.84 -12.50
CA GLN A 280 -18.49 -18.38 -12.85
C GLN A 280 -18.48 -17.06 -13.64
N LEU A 281 -19.31 -16.93 -14.69
CA LEU A 281 -19.40 -15.71 -15.49
C LEU A 281 -19.86 -14.50 -14.67
N GLN A 282 -20.67 -14.71 -13.62
CA GLN A 282 -21.01 -13.67 -12.66
C GLN A 282 -19.78 -13.26 -11.84
N ALA A 283 -19.02 -14.21 -11.29
CA ALA A 283 -17.79 -13.90 -10.56
C ALA A 283 -16.73 -13.20 -11.44
N ASP A 284 -16.63 -13.57 -12.71
CA ASP A 284 -15.77 -12.90 -13.70
C ASP A 284 -16.24 -11.46 -13.97
N PHE A 285 -17.56 -11.23 -14.04
CA PHE A 285 -18.16 -9.90 -14.19
C PHE A 285 -17.93 -9.02 -12.95
N ASP A 286 -18.22 -9.53 -11.76
CA ASP A 286 -18.05 -8.82 -10.48
C ASP A 286 -16.57 -8.42 -10.27
N SER A 287 -15.64 -9.29 -10.70
CA SER A 287 -14.20 -9.02 -10.70
C SER A 287 -13.81 -7.90 -11.69
N LEU A 288 -14.36 -7.92 -12.91
CA LEU A 288 -14.15 -6.86 -13.90
C LEU A 288 -14.74 -5.52 -13.45
N GLU A 289 -15.90 -5.52 -12.76
CA GLU A 289 -16.48 -4.32 -12.18
C GLU A 289 -15.59 -3.74 -11.07
N ALA A 290 -15.03 -4.58 -10.19
CA ALA A 290 -14.07 -4.12 -9.17
C ALA A 290 -12.81 -3.49 -9.79
N VAL A 291 -12.24 -4.10 -10.83
CA VAL A 291 -11.08 -3.54 -11.57
C VAL A 291 -11.44 -2.22 -12.28
N LEU A 292 -12.67 -2.10 -12.81
CA LEU A 292 -13.17 -0.85 -13.40
C LEU A 292 -13.32 0.25 -12.35
N GLN A 293 -13.85 -0.07 -11.17
CA GLN A 293 -13.99 0.87 -10.05
C GLN A 293 -12.62 1.34 -9.53
N GLU A 294 -11.66 0.43 -9.34
CA GLU A 294 -10.28 0.77 -8.95
C GLU A 294 -9.60 1.67 -10.00
N SER A 295 -9.75 1.35 -11.28
CA SER A 295 -9.22 2.16 -12.39
C SER A 295 -9.87 3.55 -12.45
N SER A 296 -11.18 3.64 -12.15
CA SER A 296 -11.95 4.88 -12.09
C SER A 296 -11.72 5.68 -10.80
N GLN A 297 -11.07 5.10 -9.80
CA GLN A 297 -10.53 5.83 -8.64
C GLN A 297 -9.16 6.41 -9.01
N LYS A 298 -8.24 5.59 -9.51
CA LYS A 298 -6.89 6.02 -9.94
C LYS A 298 -6.92 7.13 -11.00
N LEU A 299 -7.90 7.10 -11.91
CA LEU A 299 -8.09 8.18 -12.87
C LEU A 299 -8.41 9.52 -12.17
N ARG A 300 -9.27 9.52 -11.16
CA ARG A 300 -9.59 10.72 -10.37
C ARG A 300 -8.42 11.19 -9.52
N GLU A 301 -7.67 10.26 -8.92
CA GLU A 301 -6.44 10.57 -8.18
C GLU A 301 -5.42 11.29 -9.10
N VAL A 302 -5.28 10.85 -10.37
CA VAL A 302 -4.44 11.51 -11.38
C VAL A 302 -5.04 12.83 -11.90
N GLU A 303 -6.36 12.96 -11.99
CA GLU A 303 -7.03 14.22 -12.33
C GLU A 303 -6.84 15.28 -11.22
N ASP A 304 -6.90 14.87 -9.96
CA ASP A 304 -6.63 15.71 -8.78
C ASP A 304 -5.14 16.10 -8.70
N GLU A 305 -4.19 15.15 -8.83
CA GLU A 305 -2.74 15.44 -8.90
C GLU A 305 -2.41 16.45 -10.02
N ASN A 306 -3.03 16.29 -11.21
CA ASN A 306 -2.86 17.20 -12.33
C ASN A 306 -3.48 18.59 -12.07
N SER A 307 -4.58 18.67 -11.31
CA SER A 307 -5.18 19.92 -10.86
C SER A 307 -4.28 20.66 -9.87
N GLU A 308 -3.65 19.95 -8.92
CA GLU A 308 -2.67 20.52 -7.99
C GLU A 308 -1.43 21.03 -8.74
N LEU A 309 -0.86 20.23 -9.65
CA LEU A 309 0.27 20.65 -10.49
C LEU A 309 -0.03 21.87 -11.38
N VAL A 310 -1.28 22.04 -11.85
CA VAL A 310 -1.71 23.25 -12.56
C VAL A 310 -1.76 24.47 -11.62
N GLN A 311 -2.15 24.31 -10.36
CA GLN A 311 -2.11 25.41 -9.37
C GLN A 311 -0.67 25.77 -8.96
N GLU A 312 0.21 24.78 -8.79
CA GLU A 312 1.65 25.01 -8.59
C GLU A 312 2.27 25.74 -9.79
N LEU A 313 1.92 25.37 -11.02
CA LEU A 313 2.37 26.07 -12.22
C LEU A 313 1.88 27.53 -12.27
N GLU A 314 0.64 27.81 -11.88
CA GLU A 314 0.09 29.18 -11.91
C GLU A 314 0.69 30.07 -10.80
N THR A 315 0.98 29.52 -9.62
CA THR A 315 1.71 30.23 -8.56
C THR A 315 3.19 30.41 -8.89
N ALA A 316 3.83 29.45 -9.57
CA ALA A 316 5.16 29.60 -10.13
C ALA A 316 5.23 30.69 -11.22
N LYS A 317 4.19 30.81 -12.08
CA LYS A 317 4.06 31.95 -13.01
C LYS A 317 3.88 33.28 -12.28
N SER A 318 3.04 33.34 -11.25
CA SER A 318 2.84 34.57 -10.47
C SER A 318 4.17 35.03 -9.87
N THR A 319 4.82 34.17 -9.10
CA THR A 319 6.12 34.49 -8.47
C THR A 319 7.21 34.83 -9.49
N ALA A 320 7.23 34.20 -10.67
CA ALA A 320 8.12 34.59 -11.76
C ALA A 320 7.80 35.97 -12.36
N ASN A 321 6.52 36.36 -12.43
CA ASN A 321 6.10 37.70 -12.84
C ASN A 321 6.43 38.75 -11.78
N ASP A 322 6.23 38.43 -10.49
CA ASP A 322 6.54 39.31 -9.37
C ASP A 322 8.06 39.58 -9.28
N LEU A 323 8.88 38.53 -9.34
CA LEU A 323 10.34 38.63 -9.43
C LEU A 323 10.80 39.39 -10.68
N ARG A 324 10.06 39.29 -11.79
CA ARG A 324 10.37 40.04 -13.01
C ARG A 324 10.02 41.52 -12.87
N ALA A 325 8.89 41.86 -12.24
CA ALA A 325 8.54 43.25 -11.94
C ALA A 325 9.55 43.89 -10.97
N GLU A 326 10.07 43.14 -10.00
CA GLU A 326 11.16 43.59 -9.13
C GLU A 326 12.47 43.79 -9.92
N LEU A 327 12.83 42.85 -10.80
CA LEU A 327 13.99 42.96 -11.69
C LEU A 327 13.88 44.15 -12.67
N ASP A 328 12.70 44.42 -13.23
CA ASP A 328 12.46 45.53 -14.15
C ASP A 328 12.46 46.90 -13.43
N ASN A 329 12.30 46.93 -12.10
CA ASN A 329 12.45 48.14 -11.27
C ASN A 329 13.91 48.45 -10.86
N GLN A 330 14.77 47.43 -10.66
CA GLN A 330 16.17 47.63 -10.29
C GLN A 330 16.97 48.57 -11.23
N PRO A 331 16.75 48.59 -12.58
CA PRO A 331 17.33 49.61 -13.47
C PRO A 331 17.03 51.05 -13.08
N ALA A 332 15.86 51.35 -12.51
CA ALA A 332 15.50 52.69 -12.05
C ALA A 332 16.26 53.06 -10.77
N GLU A 333 16.36 52.14 -9.81
CA GLU A 333 17.17 52.32 -8.60
C GLU A 333 18.67 52.49 -8.93
N LEU A 334 19.17 51.70 -9.89
CA LEU A 334 20.54 51.83 -10.41
C LEU A 334 20.76 53.17 -11.13
N GLN A 335 19.77 53.73 -11.82
CA GLN A 335 19.86 55.09 -12.35
C GLN A 335 19.89 56.15 -11.23
N ILE A 336 19.07 56.01 -10.19
CA ILE A 336 19.07 56.91 -9.03
C ILE A 336 20.42 56.87 -8.29
N CYS A 337 21.00 55.68 -8.09
CA CYS A 337 22.33 55.53 -7.52
C CYS A 337 23.43 56.10 -8.42
N ARG A 338 23.37 55.90 -9.74
CA ARG A 338 24.32 56.53 -10.70
C ARG A 338 24.21 58.05 -10.72
N ALA A 339 23.01 58.62 -10.60
CA ALA A 339 22.81 60.05 -10.49
C ALA A 339 23.44 60.59 -9.19
N ARG A 340 23.18 59.94 -8.05
CA ARG A 340 23.83 60.28 -6.76
C ARG A 340 25.36 60.20 -6.83
N MET A 341 25.91 59.18 -7.50
CA MET A 341 27.36 59.07 -7.69
C MET A 341 27.90 60.23 -8.55
N ARG A 342 27.25 60.57 -9.66
CA ARG A 342 27.67 61.70 -10.52
C ARG A 342 27.62 63.03 -9.76
N ASN A 343 26.56 63.29 -9.00
CA ASN A 343 26.48 64.49 -8.16
C ASN A 343 27.64 64.53 -7.13
N ALA A 344 27.98 63.40 -6.50
CA ALA A 344 29.11 63.33 -5.58
C ALA A 344 30.47 63.48 -6.29
N GLU A 345 30.62 63.00 -7.53
CA GLU A 345 31.80 63.26 -8.38
C GLU A 345 31.90 64.77 -8.72
N GLU A 346 30.79 65.43 -9.07
CA GLU A 346 30.72 66.87 -9.34
C GLU A 346 31.04 67.70 -8.09
N GLU A 347 30.50 67.35 -6.91
CA GLU A 347 30.88 67.94 -5.62
C GLU A 347 32.38 67.73 -5.31
N CYS A 348 32.95 66.56 -5.61
CA CYS A 348 34.39 66.31 -5.46
C CYS A 348 35.24 67.16 -6.42
N TYR A 349 34.76 67.43 -7.64
CA TYR A 349 35.43 68.34 -8.58
C TYR A 349 35.36 69.80 -8.10
N GLU A 350 34.21 70.29 -7.61
CA GLU A 350 34.12 71.64 -7.03
C GLU A 350 35.01 71.79 -5.79
N LEU A 351 35.02 70.81 -4.89
CA LEU A 351 35.90 70.79 -3.72
C LEU A 351 37.39 70.73 -4.12
N SER A 352 37.74 69.96 -5.15
CA SER A 352 39.12 69.92 -5.67
C SER A 352 39.54 71.26 -6.28
N PHE A 353 38.65 71.92 -7.02
CA PHE A 353 38.90 73.27 -7.54
C PHE A 353 39.05 74.29 -6.41
N ARG A 354 38.22 74.19 -5.37
CA ARG A 354 38.27 75.07 -4.20
C ARG A 354 39.53 74.85 -3.34
N ILE A 355 40.05 73.63 -3.31
CA ILE A 355 41.36 73.35 -2.71
C ILE A 355 42.47 74.01 -3.53
N ALA A 356 42.44 73.92 -4.86
CA ALA A 356 43.43 74.59 -5.72
C ALA A 356 43.41 76.13 -5.57
N ASP A 357 42.23 76.76 -5.52
CA ASP A 357 42.08 78.19 -5.19
C ASP A 357 42.80 78.54 -3.86
N LEU A 358 42.58 77.72 -2.82
CA LEU A 358 43.13 77.93 -1.49
C LEU A 358 44.63 77.64 -1.41
N GLU A 359 45.16 76.71 -2.21
CA GLU A 359 46.59 76.46 -2.35
C GLU A 359 47.32 77.63 -3.04
N ASP A 360 46.72 78.25 -4.06
CA ASP A 360 47.26 79.47 -4.68
C ASP A 360 47.14 80.70 -3.77
N GLU A 361 46.04 80.85 -3.01
CA GLU A 361 45.93 81.86 -1.94
C GLU A 361 46.99 81.65 -0.85
N LEU A 362 47.26 80.40 -0.44
CA LEU A 362 48.32 80.08 0.52
C LEU A 362 49.70 80.43 -0.04
N ALA A 363 50.01 80.01 -1.27
CA ALA A 363 51.27 80.32 -1.94
C ALA A 363 51.47 81.83 -2.16
N GLN A 364 50.40 82.61 -2.30
CA GLN A 364 50.47 84.07 -2.31
C GLN A 364 50.79 84.65 -0.91
N ASN A 365 50.16 84.14 0.15
CA ASN A 365 50.47 84.53 1.53
C ASN A 365 51.91 84.15 1.95
N GLU A 366 52.45 83.02 1.48
CA GLU A 366 53.86 82.64 1.67
C GLU A 366 54.82 83.62 0.98
N ARG A 367 54.48 84.08 -0.24
CA ARG A 367 55.27 85.11 -0.95
C ARG A 367 55.23 86.45 -0.22
N GLU A 368 54.10 86.82 0.39
CA GLU A 368 53.99 88.06 1.18
C GLU A 368 54.70 87.95 2.54
N THR A 369 54.58 86.84 3.26
CA THR A 369 55.34 86.64 4.52
C THR A 369 56.85 86.61 4.27
N LEU A 370 57.33 85.97 3.19
CA LEU A 370 58.75 86.01 2.80
C LEU A 370 59.20 87.44 2.39
N ARG A 371 58.31 88.25 1.84
CA ARG A 371 58.55 89.68 1.53
C ARG A 371 58.61 90.54 2.80
N LEU A 372 57.71 90.29 3.76
CA LEU A 372 57.69 90.95 5.07
C LEU A 372 58.92 90.58 5.91
N GLN A 373 59.35 89.32 5.90
CA GLN A 373 60.58 88.87 6.56
C GLN A 373 61.82 89.58 5.98
N LYS A 374 61.91 89.70 4.65
CA LYS A 374 62.98 90.48 3.99
C LYS A 374 62.94 91.99 4.31
N LEU A 375 61.78 92.53 4.69
CA LEU A 375 61.65 93.89 5.21
C LEU A 375 62.02 94.00 6.70
N SER A 376 61.66 93.00 7.53
CA SER A 376 62.06 92.93 8.95
C SER A 376 63.58 92.90 9.10
N ASN A 377 64.25 91.97 8.42
CA ASN A 377 65.71 91.86 8.46
C ASN A 377 66.41 93.15 7.98
N LYS A 378 65.77 93.91 7.07
CA LYS A 378 66.27 95.22 6.60
C LYS A 378 66.02 96.34 7.61
N ALA A 379 64.91 96.30 8.34
CA ALA A 379 64.61 97.21 9.45
C ALA A 379 65.54 96.94 10.66
N GLU A 380 65.82 95.68 10.97
CA GLU A 380 66.76 95.27 12.03
C GLU A 380 68.19 95.73 11.72
N SER A 381 68.65 95.59 10.47
CA SER A 381 69.92 96.17 10.02
C SER A 381 69.96 97.69 10.21
N ALA A 382 68.90 98.40 9.80
CA ALA A 382 68.81 99.85 9.96
C ALA A 382 68.75 100.28 11.43
N ASN A 383 68.11 99.49 12.30
CA ASN A 383 68.02 99.76 13.73
C ASN A 383 69.36 99.51 14.44
N ALA A 384 70.13 98.50 14.02
CA ALA A 384 71.49 98.26 14.50
C ALA A 384 72.44 99.42 14.12
N ASP A 385 72.32 99.97 12.91
CA ASP A 385 73.10 101.14 12.49
C ASP A 385 72.63 102.44 13.17
N LEU A 386 71.33 102.59 13.43
CA LEU A 386 70.78 103.68 14.23
C LEU A 386 71.25 103.64 15.68
N GLN A 387 71.37 102.45 16.29
CA GLN A 387 71.92 102.30 17.63
C GLN A 387 73.42 102.63 17.66
N LYS A 388 74.22 102.19 16.67
CA LYS A 388 75.64 102.63 16.54
C LYS A 388 75.76 104.15 16.42
N ALA A 389 74.90 104.79 15.63
CA ALA A 389 74.87 106.24 15.49
C ALA A 389 74.50 106.94 16.80
N LYS A 390 73.54 106.40 17.55
CA LYS A 390 73.14 106.88 18.88
C LYS A 390 74.27 106.77 19.91
N ASP A 391 74.99 105.64 19.93
CA ASP A 391 76.13 105.42 20.83
C ASP A 391 77.36 106.26 20.46
N ALA A 392 77.49 106.68 19.20
CA ALA A 392 78.46 107.69 18.79
C ALA A 392 78.00 109.11 19.20
N MET A 393 76.71 109.40 19.13
CA MET A 393 76.13 110.70 19.52
C MET A 393 76.22 110.96 21.03
N SER A 394 76.03 109.94 21.87
CA SER A 394 76.28 110.03 23.32
C SER A 394 77.74 110.38 23.61
N ARG A 395 78.69 109.63 23.03
CA ARG A 395 80.13 109.90 23.18
C ARG A 395 80.52 111.31 22.74
N ALA A 396 79.99 111.79 21.60
CA ALA A 396 80.21 113.15 21.14
C ALA A 396 79.59 114.22 22.07
N SER A 397 78.48 113.92 22.77
CA SER A 397 77.91 114.83 23.77
C SER A 397 78.74 114.85 25.06
N GLU A 398 79.21 113.69 25.52
CA GLU A 398 80.09 113.56 26.70
C GLU A 398 81.42 114.28 26.46
N GLU A 399 82.02 114.11 25.28
CA GLU A 399 83.27 114.77 24.88
C GLU A 399 83.07 116.29 24.71
N ARG A 400 81.94 116.73 24.12
CA ARG A 400 81.55 118.16 24.09
C ARG A 400 81.47 118.75 25.49
N ASP A 401 80.78 118.09 26.42
CA ASP A 401 80.54 118.65 27.76
C ASP A 401 81.80 118.61 28.63
N ARG A 402 82.69 117.63 28.41
CA ARG A 402 84.04 117.60 28.98
C ARG A 402 84.89 118.78 28.49
N LEU A 403 84.95 119.00 27.18
CA LEU A 403 85.62 120.17 26.57
C LEU A 403 85.01 121.51 27.03
N LYS A 404 83.72 121.53 27.36
CA LYS A 404 83.02 122.73 27.84
C LYS A 404 83.44 123.12 29.26
N GLU A 405 83.67 122.14 30.14
CA GLU A 405 84.17 122.38 31.50
C GLU A 405 85.69 122.65 31.51
N GLU A 406 86.45 122.06 30.57
CA GLU A 406 87.84 122.44 30.29
C GLU A 406 87.96 123.89 29.76
N LEU A 407 87.06 124.31 28.85
CA LEU A 407 87.00 125.69 28.35
C LEU A 407 86.66 126.69 29.47
N LYS A 408 85.76 126.30 30.38
CA LYS A 408 85.35 127.10 31.55
C LYS A 408 86.50 127.26 32.55
N THR A 409 87.18 126.18 32.92
CA THR A 409 88.34 126.24 33.83
C THR A 409 89.54 126.97 33.20
N ALA A 410 89.71 126.90 31.88
CA ALA A 410 90.64 127.77 31.16
C ALA A 410 90.21 129.26 31.24
N GLY A 411 88.91 129.55 31.07
CA GLY A 411 88.30 130.87 31.24
C GLY A 411 88.55 131.48 32.62
N ASP A 412 88.25 130.73 33.70
CA ASP A 412 88.48 131.15 35.09
C ASP A 412 89.97 131.51 35.34
N SER A 413 90.90 130.77 34.71
CA SER A 413 92.34 131.06 34.77
C SER A 413 92.73 132.33 34.01
N PHE A 414 92.04 132.64 32.91
CA PHE A 414 92.26 133.82 32.07
C PHE A 414 91.66 135.09 32.72
N GLU A 415 90.49 134.97 33.34
CA GLU A 415 89.86 136.02 34.17
C GLU A 415 90.80 136.40 35.33
N THR A 416 91.33 135.39 36.05
CA THR A 416 92.33 135.57 37.11
C THR A 416 93.64 136.23 36.62
N ALA A 417 94.01 136.00 35.35
CA ALA A 417 95.14 136.67 34.72
C ALA A 417 94.82 138.13 34.34
N MET A 418 93.64 138.41 33.80
CA MET A 418 93.20 139.77 33.49
C MET A 418 93.04 140.63 34.76
N GLU A 419 92.51 140.11 35.86
CA GLU A 419 92.48 140.84 37.15
C GLU A 419 93.88 141.28 37.60
N ARG A 420 94.90 140.43 37.39
CA ARG A 420 96.29 140.76 37.71
C ARG A 420 96.86 141.83 36.78
N ILE A 421 96.53 141.79 35.49
CA ILE A 421 96.91 142.81 34.51
C ILE A 421 96.27 144.16 34.88
N ILE A 422 94.95 144.19 35.14
CA ILE A 422 94.21 145.40 35.54
C ILE A 422 94.77 145.99 36.86
N LYS A 423 95.16 145.14 37.83
CA LYS A 423 95.85 145.58 39.07
C LYS A 423 97.25 146.15 38.84
N LEU A 424 97.91 145.82 37.73
CA LEU A 424 99.20 146.38 37.34
C LEU A 424 99.02 147.67 36.52
N GLU A 425 98.05 147.71 35.60
CA GLU A 425 97.70 148.91 34.83
C GLU A 425 97.19 150.04 35.72
N LEU A 426 96.34 149.76 36.72
CA LEU A 426 95.93 150.75 37.72
C LEU A 426 97.11 151.30 38.53
N LYS A 427 98.12 150.48 38.83
CA LYS A 427 99.35 150.94 39.51
C LYS A 427 100.26 151.78 38.59
N LEU A 428 100.30 151.47 37.29
CA LEU A 428 100.99 152.30 36.30
C LEU A 428 100.30 153.66 36.16
N LYS A 429 98.97 153.66 36.05
CA LYS A 429 98.17 154.86 35.81
C LYS A 429 98.23 155.84 36.98
N VAL A 430 98.15 155.37 38.23
CA VAL A 430 98.35 156.20 39.43
C VAL A 430 99.74 156.87 39.50
N GLN A 431 100.77 156.36 38.81
CA GLN A 431 102.03 157.09 38.64
C GLN A 431 102.02 158.07 37.45
N GLN A 432 101.35 157.74 36.34
CA GLN A 432 101.22 158.63 35.19
C GLN A 432 100.35 159.86 35.49
N ASP A 433 99.25 159.68 36.21
CA ASP A 433 98.35 160.77 36.61
C ASP A 433 99.12 161.79 37.49
N LYS A 434 99.97 161.30 38.42
CA LYS A 434 100.83 162.14 39.26
C LYS A 434 101.90 162.92 38.48
N HIS A 435 102.34 162.42 37.33
CA HIS A 435 103.23 163.17 36.42
C HIS A 435 102.49 164.16 35.51
N THR A 436 101.17 164.01 35.36
CA THR A 436 100.34 164.90 34.53
C THR A 436 99.91 166.14 35.33
N GLU A 437 99.53 165.96 36.60
CA GLU A 437 99.03 167.02 37.49
C GLU A 437 100.00 168.21 37.72
N GLU A 438 101.31 167.99 37.63
CA GLU A 438 102.31 169.09 37.71
C GLU A 438 102.68 169.69 36.34
N ILE A 439 102.45 168.99 35.23
CA ILE A 439 102.67 169.52 33.88
C ILE A 439 101.55 170.50 33.50
N ASP A 440 100.31 170.25 33.91
CA ASP A 440 99.19 171.13 33.57
C ASP A 440 99.21 172.46 34.36
N LYS A 441 99.79 172.48 35.57
CA LYS A 441 100.12 173.73 36.31
C LYS A 441 101.07 174.66 35.54
N VAL A 442 101.84 174.13 34.59
CA VAL A 442 102.74 174.91 33.71
C VAL A 442 102.00 175.45 32.47
N LYS A 443 100.84 174.88 32.09
CA LYS A 443 100.10 175.24 30.87
C LYS A 443 98.86 176.09 31.10
N GLU A 444 98.17 175.93 32.23
CA GLU A 444 97.00 176.77 32.59
C GLU A 444 97.38 178.25 32.79
N ASN A 445 98.65 178.53 33.11
CA ASN A 445 99.22 179.90 33.20
C ASN A 445 99.74 180.47 31.86
N SER A 446 99.67 179.73 30.74
CA SER A 446 100.22 180.17 29.45
C SER A 446 99.15 180.67 28.48
N VAL A 447 98.01 179.97 28.37
CA VAL A 447 96.94 180.30 27.40
C VAL A 447 96.05 181.46 27.87
N ASN A 448 95.91 181.66 29.19
CA ASN A 448 95.25 182.83 29.76
C ASN A 448 95.99 184.17 29.51
N SER A 449 97.12 184.15 28.80
CA SER A 449 97.78 185.36 28.28
C SER A 449 96.95 186.11 27.23
N LEU A 450 96.08 185.44 26.47
CA LEU A 450 95.50 186.02 25.25
C LEU A 450 94.04 186.48 25.33
N GLN A 451 93.19 185.91 26.20
CA GLN A 451 91.86 186.48 26.44
C GLN A 451 91.98 187.82 27.17
N PHE A 452 92.80 187.88 28.23
CA PHE A 452 93.07 189.13 28.94
C PHE A 452 93.84 190.16 28.09
N LYS A 453 94.41 189.77 26.94
CA LYS A 453 95.01 190.69 25.96
C LYS A 453 93.96 191.36 25.06
N ALA A 454 92.79 190.76 24.88
CA ALA A 454 91.63 191.42 24.29
C ALA A 454 90.95 192.34 25.32
N ASP A 455 90.84 191.90 26.57
CA ASP A 455 90.39 192.77 27.67
C ASP A 455 91.37 193.93 27.91
N LEU A 456 92.66 193.78 27.59
CA LEU A 456 93.64 194.87 27.59
C LEU A 456 93.42 195.89 26.45
N GLU A 457 92.77 195.54 25.33
CA GLU A 457 92.42 196.51 24.27
C GLU A 457 91.15 197.29 24.64
N LEU A 458 90.12 196.61 25.18
CA LEU A 458 88.93 197.28 25.73
C LEU A 458 89.28 198.13 26.97
N ALA A 459 90.17 197.63 27.83
CA ALA A 459 90.72 198.40 28.93
C ALA A 459 91.69 199.48 28.47
N LYS A 460 92.40 199.35 27.33
CA LYS A 460 93.17 200.48 26.75
C LYS A 460 92.24 201.62 26.38
N VAL A 461 91.11 201.39 25.71
CA VAL A 461 90.15 202.46 25.41
C VAL A 461 89.64 203.10 26.71
N SER A 462 89.23 202.31 27.70
CA SER A 462 88.77 202.83 29.00
C SER A 462 89.88 203.50 29.81
N ILE A 463 91.14 203.08 29.68
CA ILE A 463 92.30 203.64 30.39
C ILE A 463 92.88 204.83 29.63
N GLU A 464 92.71 204.95 28.33
CA GLU A 464 93.02 206.18 27.57
C GLU A 464 91.96 207.25 27.85
N GLU A 465 90.68 206.89 27.99
CA GLU A 465 89.67 207.80 28.55
C GLU A 465 89.99 208.21 30.01
N LEU A 466 90.40 207.26 30.86
CA LEU A 466 90.85 207.58 32.22
C LEU A 466 92.21 208.29 32.25
N THR A 467 93.05 208.17 31.23
CA THR A 467 94.31 208.93 31.07
C THR A 467 94.01 210.33 30.57
N ILE A 468 92.99 210.54 29.75
CA ILE A 468 92.50 211.88 29.38
C ILE A 468 91.84 212.57 30.59
N LYS A 469 91.12 211.83 31.45
CA LYS A 469 90.57 212.34 32.72
C LYS A 469 91.65 212.56 33.79
N ASN A 470 92.58 211.64 33.98
CA ASN A 470 93.64 211.75 34.98
C ASN A 470 94.78 212.64 34.53
N LYS A 471 94.99 212.88 33.23
CA LYS A 471 95.90 213.94 32.77
C LYS A 471 95.33 215.31 33.10
N LYS A 472 94.01 215.53 32.95
CA LYS A 472 93.35 216.71 33.50
C LYS A 472 93.51 216.83 35.02
N LEU A 473 93.15 215.80 35.78
CA LEU A 473 93.25 215.81 37.26
C LEU A 473 94.70 215.85 37.80
N ALA A 474 95.69 215.34 37.04
CA ALA A 474 97.10 215.37 37.41
C ALA A 474 97.82 216.65 36.96
N ASP A 475 97.41 217.28 35.85
CA ASP A 475 97.86 218.63 35.51
C ASP A 475 97.25 219.64 36.51
N GLU A 476 96.03 219.41 37.00
CA GLU A 476 95.42 220.11 38.15
C GLU A 476 96.15 219.84 39.48
N LEU A 477 96.58 218.59 39.76
CA LEU A 477 97.39 218.27 40.94
C LEU A 477 98.86 218.74 40.84
N SER A 478 99.41 218.84 39.64
CA SER A 478 100.71 219.47 39.37
C SER A 478 100.65 220.96 39.70
N ALA A 479 99.58 221.65 39.27
CA ALA A 479 99.29 223.02 39.67
C ALA A 479 99.10 223.18 41.20
N LYS A 480 98.62 222.16 41.90
CA LYS A 480 98.51 222.13 43.39
C LYS A 480 99.78 221.71 44.13
N SER A 481 100.68 220.94 43.51
CA SER A 481 101.92 220.48 44.16
C SER A 481 103.11 221.41 43.91
N ALA A 482 103.11 222.18 42.81
CA ALA A 482 103.96 223.37 42.68
C ALA A 482 103.64 224.41 43.77
N GLU A 483 102.40 224.44 44.28
CA GLU A 483 102.02 225.22 45.45
C GLU A 483 102.64 224.69 46.76
N CYS A 484 103.07 223.41 46.79
CA CYS A 484 103.67 222.74 47.95
C CYS A 484 105.21 222.67 47.91
N GLU A 485 105.84 222.86 46.74
CA GLU A 485 107.29 223.13 46.61
C GLU A 485 107.75 224.33 47.46
N ARG A 486 106.78 225.18 47.85
CA ARG A 486 106.96 226.35 48.71
C ARG A 486 106.92 226.08 50.22
N VAL A 487 106.55 224.87 50.69
CA VAL A 487 106.34 224.59 52.13
C VAL A 487 107.45 223.72 52.73
N SER A 488 107.63 222.47 52.30
CA SER A 488 108.54 221.52 52.97
C SER A 488 110.01 221.61 52.53
N LYS A 489 110.47 222.81 52.18
CA LYS A 489 111.89 223.15 51.97
C LYS A 489 112.64 223.29 53.31
N LEU A 490 112.36 222.37 54.25
CA LEU A 490 112.58 222.52 55.69
C LEU A 490 112.98 221.24 56.49
N TYR A 491 113.04 220.01 55.92
CA TYR A 491 113.28 218.78 56.75
C TYR A 491 113.94 217.51 56.11
N ASN A 492 115.22 217.61 55.69
CA ASN A 492 116.38 216.70 55.92
C ASN A 492 116.41 215.11 55.73
N GLU A 493 117.38 214.64 54.91
CA GLU A 493 118.46 213.58 55.14
C GLU A 493 118.27 212.00 55.19
N SER A 494 119.08 211.21 54.40
CA SER A 494 119.86 209.92 54.72
C SER A 494 119.65 208.46 54.07
N LEU A 495 120.73 207.85 53.48
CA LEU A 495 121.33 206.42 53.39
C LEU A 495 120.82 205.04 52.70
N ALA A 496 121.61 204.47 51.72
CA ALA A 496 122.36 203.14 51.44
C ALA A 496 121.92 201.57 51.37
N SER A 497 122.26 200.81 50.23
CA SER A 497 123.04 199.49 49.91
C SER A 497 122.79 197.90 50.19
N GLN A 498 123.18 196.95 49.23
CA GLN A 498 123.82 195.51 49.24
C GLN A 498 123.09 194.02 49.19
N PRO A 499 123.75 192.79 48.86
CA PRO A 499 123.19 191.40 48.41
C PRO A 499 123.82 189.93 48.83
N ARG A 500 123.34 188.64 48.42
CA ARG A 500 124.04 187.22 48.15
C ARG A 500 123.43 185.70 48.42
N ASN A 501 123.93 184.54 47.78
CA ASN A 501 124.24 183.04 48.18
C ASN A 501 123.63 181.57 47.67
N VAL A 502 123.94 180.29 48.20
CA VAL A 502 123.96 178.84 47.53
C VAL A 502 123.82 177.38 48.31
N GLY A 503 123.54 176.14 47.68
CA GLY A 503 124.02 174.68 48.07
C GLY A 503 123.28 173.20 47.92
N LYS A 504 123.97 172.06 47.44
CA LYS A 504 124.14 170.50 47.74
C LYS A 504 123.20 169.13 47.66
N MET A 505 123.65 167.99 46.97
CA MET A 505 123.96 166.44 47.24
C MET A 505 123.07 165.05 47.43
N PHE A 506 123.49 163.84 46.84
CA PHE A 506 123.50 162.27 47.19
C PHE A 506 122.30 161.15 47.05
N MET A 507 122.28 159.73 47.10
CA MET A 507 123.07 158.41 46.69
C MET A 507 122.52 156.86 47.02
N ASN A 508 122.66 155.75 46.16
CA ASN A 508 122.96 154.20 46.28
C ASN A 508 122.08 152.78 46.47
N PHE A 509 122.50 151.56 45.87
CA PHE A 509 122.49 149.97 46.10
C PHE A 509 121.39 148.72 45.91
N PRO A 510 121.74 147.34 45.73
CA PRO A 510 120.91 146.06 45.32
C PRO A 510 121.16 144.49 45.84
N GLY A 511 120.49 143.33 45.36
CA GLY A 511 120.70 141.79 45.68
C GLY A 511 119.78 140.54 45.10
N PRO A 512 119.95 139.15 45.34
CA PRO A 512 119.31 137.92 44.60
C PRO A 512 118.86 136.47 45.24
N SER A 513 118.10 135.53 44.51
CA SER A 513 118.09 133.95 44.43
C SER A 513 117.02 132.84 44.97
N SER A 514 116.73 131.71 44.19
CA SER A 514 116.54 130.19 44.51
C SER A 514 115.23 129.26 44.70
N SER A 515 115.16 128.04 44.03
CA SER A 515 114.79 126.60 44.47
C SER A 515 113.43 125.75 44.30
N LYS A 516 113.52 124.40 43.97
CA LYS A 516 112.64 123.14 44.21
C LYS A 516 111.42 122.71 43.27
N ALA A 517 110.76 121.49 43.26
CA ALA A 517 111.10 120.00 43.31
C ALA A 517 109.89 118.93 43.19
N ALA A 518 110.12 117.63 42.76
CA ALA A 518 109.37 116.29 42.96
C ALA A 518 108.00 115.88 42.25
N ALA A 519 107.39 114.63 42.24
CA ALA A 519 107.80 113.16 42.01
C ALA A 519 106.65 112.02 41.99
N HIS A 520 106.84 110.84 41.30
CA HIS A 520 106.39 109.37 41.51
C HIS A 520 105.08 108.57 41.03
N ARG A 521 105.28 107.53 40.15
CA ARG A 521 104.97 106.01 40.17
C ARG A 521 103.59 105.22 39.99
N ASN A 522 103.61 104.19 39.10
CA ASN A 522 103.23 102.70 39.20
C ASN A 522 101.83 101.98 38.94
N THR A 523 101.78 101.08 37.91
CA THR A 523 101.40 99.61 37.81
C THR A 523 100.02 98.90 38.13
N VAL A 524 99.61 97.94 37.24
CA VAL A 524 99.20 96.48 37.45
C VAL A 524 97.73 95.89 37.43
N ASP A 525 97.56 94.75 36.72
CA ASP A 525 96.68 93.50 36.79
C ASP A 525 95.13 93.28 36.63
N LEU A 526 94.82 92.20 35.84
CA LEU A 526 93.92 90.99 36.00
C LEU A 526 92.35 90.96 36.10
N ASN A 527 91.80 89.83 35.57
CA ASN A 527 90.56 89.07 35.97
C ASN A 527 89.14 89.66 35.68
N ALA A 528 87.98 88.93 35.63
CA ALA A 528 87.64 87.48 35.66
C ALA A 528 86.15 87.14 35.26
N THR A 529 85.94 86.01 34.54
CA THR A 529 84.96 84.87 34.74
C THR A 529 83.39 85.02 34.73
N ILE A 530 82.69 83.88 34.47
CA ILE A 530 81.28 83.44 34.81
C ILE A 530 80.21 83.52 33.68
N ASP A 531 79.16 82.65 33.56
CA ASP A 531 79.00 81.15 33.58
C ASP A 531 77.52 80.70 33.27
N LEU A 532 77.28 79.42 32.87
CA LEU A 532 76.00 78.60 32.95
C LEU A 532 74.68 79.09 32.25
N THR A 533 73.58 78.32 31.96
CA THR A 533 73.21 76.86 31.84
C THR A 533 71.81 76.58 31.23
N LYS A 534 71.63 75.41 30.56
CA LYS A 534 70.44 74.49 30.54
C LYS A 534 69.07 74.98 29.96
N THR A 535 68.00 74.18 29.74
CA THR A 535 67.66 72.76 30.08
C THR A 535 66.71 72.11 29.03
N ASP A 536 66.51 70.80 29.15
CA ASP A 536 65.72 69.85 28.34
C ASP A 536 64.22 69.75 28.74
N TYR A 537 63.39 68.99 27.99
CA TYR A 537 62.22 68.22 28.51
C TYR A 537 61.73 67.12 27.53
N ASP A 538 61.16 66.04 28.08
CA ASP A 538 60.71 64.78 27.42
C ASP A 538 59.15 64.58 27.44
N ASP A 539 58.71 63.33 27.21
CA ASP A 539 57.39 62.69 27.44
C ASP A 539 56.32 62.69 26.30
N ASP A 540 55.44 61.68 26.11
CA ASP A 540 55.49 60.20 26.31
C ASP A 540 54.22 59.55 25.65
N MET A 541 54.05 58.21 25.76
CA MET A 541 52.81 57.39 25.71
C MET A 541 52.48 56.52 24.47
N SER A 542 51.91 55.35 24.78
CA SER A 542 51.31 54.30 23.90
C SER A 542 50.11 53.69 24.72
N PRO A 543 49.70 52.39 24.74
CA PRO A 543 49.86 51.22 23.83
C PRO A 543 48.60 50.29 23.67
N SER A 544 48.73 49.21 22.86
CA SER A 544 48.11 47.85 23.08
C SER A 544 46.60 47.62 22.78
N SER A 545 45.98 46.39 22.77
CA SER A 545 46.44 45.01 23.09
C SER A 545 45.59 43.84 22.47
N SER A 546 46.17 42.61 22.47
CA SER A 546 45.52 41.25 22.45
C SER A 546 44.76 40.77 21.18
N LYS A 547 44.71 39.48 20.74
CA LYS A 547 45.00 38.08 21.21
C LYS A 547 43.86 37.25 21.84
N LYS A 548 43.34 36.23 21.12
CA LYS A 548 43.28 34.78 21.53
C LYS A 548 42.50 33.85 20.58
N LYS A 549 43.03 32.61 20.40
CA LYS A 549 42.42 31.25 20.37
C LYS A 549 41.04 30.99 19.69
N LYS A 550 40.67 29.75 19.30
CA LYS A 550 41.33 28.50 18.83
C LYS A 550 40.19 27.46 18.66
N SER A 551 40.25 26.58 17.66
CA SER A 551 39.55 25.29 17.56
C SER A 551 38.03 25.23 17.85
N LYS A 552 37.26 24.84 16.83
CA LYS A 552 37.01 23.40 16.67
C LYS A 552 37.24 22.98 15.22
#